data_AF-A0A3D5W9E6-F1
#
_entry.id   AF-A0A3D5W9E6-F1
#
_cell.length_a   1.000
_cell.length_b   1.000
_cell.length_c   1.000
_cell.angle_alpha   90.00
_cell.angle_beta   90.00
_cell.angle_gamma   90.00
#
_symmetry.space_group_name_H-M   'P 1'
#
loop_
_entity.id
_entity.type
_entity.pdbx_description
1 polymer ?
#
loop_
_entity_poly.entity_id
_entity_poly.type
_entity_poly.pdbx_seq_one_letter_code
_entity_poly.pdbx_strand_id
1 'polypeptide(L)' 'FMRQMQGGGGRGALSFGKSKARMLTEDKNNVTFEDVAGVDEAKEEVGELVEFLQDPSRFQKLGGRIPR' A
#
# COMPACT_ATOMS: atom_id res chain seq x y z
N PHE A 1 27.89 -43.51 15.19
CA PHE A 1 27.61 -42.56 16.28
C PHE A 1 27.13 -41.26 15.67
N MET A 2 25.92 -40.85 16.01
CA MET A 2 25.30 -39.59 15.59
C MET A 2 25.73 -38.49 16.58
N ARG A 3 26.13 -37.30 16.12
CA ARG A 3 26.01 -36.08 16.93
C ARG A 3 25.73 -34.87 16.05
N GLN A 4 24.46 -34.49 16.13
CA GLN A 4 23.86 -33.21 15.79
C GLN A 4 24.46 -32.07 16.63
N MET A 5 24.73 -30.93 15.97
CA MET A 5 24.65 -29.55 16.49
C MET A 5 24.78 -28.66 15.24
N GLN A 6 23.71 -28.21 14.59
CA GLN A 6 22.86 -27.07 14.98
C GLN A 6 23.66 -25.80 15.29
N GLY A 7 23.46 -24.75 14.50
CA GLY A 7 23.42 -23.38 15.03
C GLY A 7 24.19 -22.31 14.26
N GLY A 8 23.45 -21.42 13.60
CA GLY A 8 23.89 -20.05 13.27
C GLY A 8 24.85 -19.94 12.08
N GLY A 9 24.64 -19.10 11.07
CA GLY A 9 23.83 -17.90 10.99
C GLY A 9 23.81 -17.37 9.56
N GLY A 10 23.29 -18.16 8.61
CA GLY A 10 23.16 -17.76 7.20
C GLY A 10 22.04 -16.75 6.92
N ARG A 11 21.66 -15.90 7.88
CA ARG A 11 20.46 -15.03 7.78
C ARG A 11 20.74 -13.52 7.71
N GLY A 12 22.00 -13.08 7.70
CA GLY A 12 22.34 -11.64 7.67
C GLY A 12 22.54 -11.05 6.27
N ALA A 13 23.28 -11.73 5.39
CA ALA A 13 23.77 -11.14 4.14
C ALA A 13 22.85 -11.35 2.92
N LEU A 14 21.97 -12.36 2.91
CA LEU A 14 21.13 -12.71 1.75
C LEU A 14 19.71 -12.08 1.77
N SER A 15 19.43 -11.15 2.69
CA SER A 15 18.14 -10.44 2.76
C SER A 15 18.20 -8.99 2.27
N PHE A 16 19.40 -8.47 1.99
CA PHE A 16 19.60 -7.13 1.42
C PHE A 16 19.23 -7.18 -0.07
N GLY A 17 18.00 -6.78 -0.41
CA GLY A 17 17.48 -6.79 -1.78
C GLY A 17 16.12 -7.46 -1.94
N LYS A 18 15.61 -8.14 -0.90
CA LYS A 18 14.21 -8.59 -0.90
C LYS A 18 13.30 -7.40 -0.60
N SER A 19 12.25 -7.23 -1.42
CA SER A 19 11.26 -6.17 -1.25
C SER A 19 10.66 -6.19 0.15
N LYS A 20 10.59 -5.02 0.80
CA LYS A 20 9.89 -4.83 2.09
C LYS A 20 8.38 -4.61 1.90
N ALA A 21 7.87 -4.69 0.67
CA ALA A 21 6.48 -4.41 0.37
C ALA A 21 5.56 -5.31 1.21
N ARG A 22 4.57 -4.69 1.86
CA ARG A 22 3.51 -5.40 2.57
C ARG A 22 2.30 -5.48 1.66
N MET A 23 1.90 -6.70 1.31
CA MET A 23 0.62 -6.92 0.63
C MET A 23 -0.50 -6.70 1.65
N LEU A 24 -1.37 -5.73 1.37
CA LEU A 24 -2.59 -5.49 2.11
C LEU A 24 -3.72 -6.24 1.40
N THR A 25 -4.48 -7.02 2.16
CA THR A 25 -5.73 -7.66 1.71
C THR A 25 -6.89 -6.74 2.10
N GLU A 26 -8.00 -6.74 1.36
CA GLU A 26 -9.16 -5.85 1.61
C GLU A 26 -9.59 -5.82 3.07
N ASP A 27 -9.56 -6.97 3.76
CA ASP A 27 -9.95 -7.10 5.17
C ASP A 27 -9.13 -6.24 6.16
N LYS A 28 -8.00 -5.65 5.73
CA LYS A 28 -7.06 -4.96 6.62
C LYS A 28 -7.23 -3.45 6.67
N ASN A 29 -8.01 -2.83 5.81
CA ASN A 29 -8.06 -1.37 5.71
C ASN A 29 -9.47 -0.83 5.96
N ASN A 30 -9.80 -0.64 7.24
CA ASN A 30 -11.10 -0.10 7.69
C ASN A 30 -11.07 1.41 7.97
N VAL A 31 -9.97 2.09 7.65
CA VAL A 31 -9.81 3.53 7.90
C VAL A 31 -10.40 4.31 6.74
N THR A 32 -11.24 5.29 7.05
CA THR A 32 -11.90 6.18 6.10
C THR A 32 -11.47 7.62 6.31
N PHE A 33 -11.89 8.54 5.43
CA PHE A 33 -11.65 9.98 5.63
C PHE A 33 -12.37 10.56 6.85
N GLU A 34 -13.38 9.88 7.39
CA GLU A 34 -14.05 10.29 8.63
C GLU A 34 -13.15 10.12 9.85
N ASP A 35 -12.20 9.17 9.80
CA ASP A 35 -11.27 8.85 10.90
C ASP A 35 -10.05 9.79 10.96
N VAL A 36 -9.92 10.73 10.02
CA VAL A 36 -8.78 11.63 9.90
C VAL A 36 -9.24 13.05 10.23
N ALA A 37 -8.53 13.81 11.07
CA ALA A 37 -8.92 15.17 11.45
C ALA A 37 -7.83 16.20 11.12
N GLY A 38 -8.23 17.45 10.85
CA GLY A 38 -7.33 18.60 10.74
C GLY A 38 -6.58 18.75 9.41
N VAL A 39 -7.04 18.08 8.35
CA VAL A 39 -6.41 18.08 7.02
C VAL A 39 -7.47 18.14 5.92
N ASP A 40 -8.46 19.01 6.08
CA ASP A 40 -9.65 19.04 5.23
C ASP A 40 -9.31 19.38 3.77
N GLU A 41 -8.35 20.29 3.53
CA GLU A 41 -7.88 20.62 2.19
C GLU A 41 -7.20 19.41 1.50
N ALA A 42 -6.40 18.66 2.24
CA ALA A 42 -5.73 17.49 1.69
C ALA A 42 -6.72 16.37 1.37
N LYS A 43 -7.78 16.21 2.18
CA LYS A 43 -8.86 15.24 1.91
C LYS A 43 -9.62 15.58 0.63
N GLU A 44 -9.89 16.86 0.38
CA GLU A 44 -10.54 17.30 -0.85
C GLU A 44 -9.66 16.99 -2.07
N GLU A 45 -8.36 17.29 -2.00
CA GLU A 45 -7.40 17.00 -3.08
C GLU A 45 -7.34 15.50 -3.42
N VAL A 46 -7.21 14.63 -2.42
CA VAL A 46 -7.18 13.18 -2.67
C VAL A 46 -8.57 12.60 -2.95
N GLY A 47 -9.65 13.33 -2.66
CA GLY A 47 -11.02 12.93 -2.95
C GLY A 47 -11.26 12.75 -4.45
N GLU A 48 -10.70 13.64 -5.28
CA GLU A 48 -10.74 13.50 -6.74
C GLU A 48 -10.08 12.18 -7.19
N LEU A 49 -8.95 11.82 -6.57
CA LEU A 49 -8.26 10.58 -6.88
C LEU A 49 -9.09 9.36 -6.49
N VAL A 50 -9.78 9.40 -5.35
CA VAL A 50 -10.70 8.34 -4.92
C VAL A 50 -11.85 8.19 -5.92
N GLU A 51 -12.48 9.29 -6.34
CA GLU A 51 -13.54 9.26 -7.35
C GLU A 51 -13.06 8.67 -8.68
N PHE A 52 -11.85 9.04 -9.12
CA PHE A 52 -11.24 8.47 -10.31
C PHE A 52 -11.03 6.96 -10.20
N LEU A 53 -10.55 6.48 -9.04
CA LEU A 53 -10.35 5.05 -8.82
C LEU A 53 -11.68 4.29 -8.73
N GLN A 54 -12.75 4.94 -8.27
CA GLN A 54 -14.09 4.35 -8.16
C GLN A 54 -14.79 4.23 -9.51
N ASP A 55 -14.76 5.26 -10.36
CA ASP A 55 -15.31 5.23 -11.71
C ASP A 55 -14.33 5.81 -12.75
N PRO A 56 -13.26 5.07 -13.08
CA PRO A 56 -12.26 5.55 -14.04
C PRO A 56 -12.85 5.76 -15.44
N SER A 57 -13.95 5.07 -15.77
CA SER A 57 -14.58 5.14 -17.08
C SER A 57 -15.17 6.53 -17.35
N ARG A 58 -15.78 7.15 -16.34
CA ARG A 58 -16.34 8.51 -16.41
C ARG A 58 -15.25 9.54 -16.68
N PHE A 59 -14.12 9.44 -15.99
CA PHE A 59 -13.00 10.37 -16.18
C PHE A 59 -12.31 10.16 -17.53
N GLN A 60 -12.09 8.91 -17.96
CA GLN A 60 -11.49 8.61 -19.26
C GLN A 60 -12.32 9.13 -20.44
N LYS A 61 -13.66 9.03 -20.38
CA LYS A 61 -14.57 9.59 -21.40
C LYS A 61 -14.43 11.10 -21.55
N LEU A 62 -14.10 11.80 -20.47
CA LEU A 62 -13.87 13.24 -20.43
C LEU A 62 -12.40 13.63 -20.71
N GLY A 63 -11.53 12.65 -20.97
CA GLY A 63 -10.09 12.87 -21.24
C GLY A 63 -9.23 12.99 -19.98
N GLY A 64 -9.78 12.72 -18.80
CA GLY A 64 -9.07 12.74 -17.52
C GLY A 64 -7.97 11.68 -17.45
N ARG A 65 -6.83 12.05 -16.87
CA ARG A 65 -5.68 11.16 -16.62
C ARG A 65 -5.42 11.07 -15.13
N ILE A 66 -4.94 9.92 -14.69
CA ILE A 66 -4.59 9.72 -13.28
C ILE A 66 -3.50 10.74 -12.87
N PRO A 67 -3.72 11.51 -11.79
CA PRO A 67 -2.67 12.33 -11.17
C PRO A 67 -1.49 11.43 -10.75
N ARG A 68 -0.24 11.91 -10.93
CA ARG A 68 1.00 11.17 -10.62
C ARG A 68 1.65 11.65 -9.33
#